data_AF-A0A377K822-F1
#
_entry.id   AF-A0A377K822-F1
#
_cell.length_a   1.000
_cell.length_b   1.000
_cell.length_c   1.000
_cell.angle_alpha   90.00
_cell.angle_beta   90.00
_cell.angle_gamma   90.00
#
_symmetry.space_group_name_H-M   'P 1'
#
loop_
_entity.id
_entity.type
_entity.pdbx_description
1 polymer ?
#
loop_
_entity_poly.entity_id
_entity_poly.type
_entity_poly.pdbx_seq_one_letter_code
_entity_poly.pdbx_strand_id
1 'polypeptide(L)' 'MVRSSTLRICANGVRSGGQGVVHKPIPGWQSTLEQRGFVGCARHFIECVQNQTVPQTAGEQAVLAQRIVDKIWRDAMSE' A
#
# COMPACT_ATOMS: atom_id res chain seq x y z
N MET A 1 -15.13 7.96 -10.29
CA MET A 1 -15.60 6.81 -9.48
C MET A 1 -14.51 5.74 -9.38
N VAL A 2 -13.36 6.07 -8.77
CA VAL A 2 -12.34 5.08 -8.35
C VAL A 2 -12.51 4.96 -6.85
N ARG A 3 -13.10 3.85 -6.39
CA ARG A 3 -13.47 3.70 -4.99
C ARG A 3 -12.23 3.82 -4.10
N SER A 4 -12.36 4.66 -3.08
CA SER A 4 -11.42 5.02 -2.02
C SER A 4 -11.00 3.80 -1.15
N SER A 5 -10.29 2.86 -1.77
CA SER A 5 -9.79 1.62 -1.16
C SER A 5 -8.27 1.46 -1.27
N THR A 6 -7.59 2.36 -1.99
CA THR A 6 -6.17 2.30 -2.37
C THR A 6 -5.17 2.29 -1.21
N LEU A 7 -5.60 2.71 -0.01
CA LEU A 7 -4.76 2.75 1.20
C LEU A 7 -5.15 1.70 2.25
N ARG A 8 -6.17 0.88 1.98
CA ARG A 8 -6.84 0.05 2.99
C ARG A 8 -6.22 -1.34 3.16
N ILE A 9 -5.38 -1.75 2.21
CA ILE A 9 -4.92 -3.14 2.09
C ILE A 9 -3.59 -3.37 2.81
N CYS A 10 -2.72 -2.35 2.84
CA CYS A 10 -1.39 -2.44 3.45
C CYS A 10 -1.32 -1.79 4.83
N ALA A 11 -2.28 -0.93 5.20
CA ALA A 11 -2.26 -0.21 6.47
C ALA A 11 -3.37 -0.75 7.40
N ASN A 12 -2.99 -1.30 8.55
CA ASN A 12 -3.92 -1.55 9.68
C ASN A 12 -4.46 -0.24 10.32
N GLY A 13 -4.36 0.89 9.63
CA GLY A 13 -4.84 2.20 10.07
C GLY A 13 -6.28 2.43 9.63
N VAL A 14 -7.18 2.61 10.60
CA VAL A 14 -8.55 3.07 10.33
C VAL A 14 -8.50 4.57 10.12
N ARG A 15 -8.94 5.04 8.94
CA ARG A 15 -9.16 6.48 8.70
C ARG A 15 -10.47 6.89 9.37
N SER A 16 -10.39 7.67 10.44
CA SER A 16 -11.55 8.43 10.94
C SER A 16 -11.71 9.67 10.06
N GLY A 17 -12.94 10.01 9.70
CA GLY A 17 -13.26 11.05 8.73
C GLY A 17 -12.44 12.34 8.93
N GLY A 18 -11.62 12.68 7.93
CA GLY A 18 -11.01 14.00 7.78
C GLY A 18 -9.63 14.26 8.40
N GLN A 19 -9.09 13.42 9.31
CA GLN A 19 -7.85 13.76 10.03
C GLN A 19 -6.97 12.53 10.30
N GLY A 20 -5.98 12.27 9.44
CA GLY A 20 -4.84 11.40 9.73
C GLY A 20 -5.08 9.88 9.78
N VAL A 21 -3.98 9.13 9.73
CA VAL A 21 -3.95 7.67 9.95
C VAL A 21 -3.95 7.44 11.46
N VAL A 22 -5.09 7.03 12.03
CA VAL A 22 -5.15 6.62 13.44
C VAL A 22 -4.70 5.16 13.52
N HIS A 23 -3.51 4.93 14.08
CA HIS A 23 -3.06 3.59 14.43
C HIS A 23 -3.89 3.09 15.62
N LYS A 24 -4.84 2.21 15.35
CA LYS A 24 -5.51 1.47 16.43
C LYS A 24 -4.50 0.52 17.07
N PRO A 25 -4.59 0.29 18.39
CA PRO A 25 -3.77 -0.73 19.04
C PRO A 25 -4.00 -2.07 18.35
N ILE A 26 -2.89 -2.73 18.03
CA ILE A 26 -2.89 -4.01 17.33
C ILE A 26 -3.54 -5.05 18.26
N PRO A 27 -4.55 -5.82 17.80
CA PRO A 27 -5.11 -6.89 18.59
C PRO A 27 -4.03 -7.92 18.92
N GLY A 28 -3.94 -8.36 20.18
CA GLY A 28 -2.89 -9.29 20.63
C GLY A 28 -2.89 -10.65 19.94
N TRP A 29 -3.98 -11.01 19.26
CA TRP A 29 -4.12 -12.23 18.46
C TRP A 29 -3.77 -12.04 16.97
N GLN A 30 -3.48 -10.82 16.51
CA GLN A 30 -3.16 -10.55 15.12
C GLN A 30 -1.72 -10.97 14.82
N SER A 31 -1.51 -11.71 13.74
CA SER A 31 -0.16 -12.14 13.37
C SER A 31 0.71 -10.97 12.89
N THR A 32 2.03 -11.05 13.09
CA THR A 32 2.97 -10.04 12.58
C THR A 32 2.86 -9.83 11.06
N LEU A 33 2.49 -10.88 10.32
CA LEU A 33 2.30 -10.80 8.86
C LEU A 33 1.07 -9.98 8.48
N GLU A 34 -0.03 -10.14 9.22
CA GLU A 34 -1.23 -9.31 9.04
C GLU A 34 -1.00 -7.87 9.48
N GLN A 35 -0.26 -7.67 10.58
CA GLN A 35 0.12 -6.35 11.08
C GLN A 35 0.92 -5.53 10.05
N ARG A 36 1.83 -6.19 9.32
CA ARG A 36 2.64 -5.59 8.26
C ARG A 36 1.96 -5.52 6.89
N GLY A 37 0.72 -6.01 6.78
CA GLY A 37 -0.08 -5.94 5.55
C GLY A 37 0.21 -7.04 4.52
N PHE A 38 1.06 -8.04 4.82
CA PHE A 38 1.38 -9.11 3.87
C PHE A 38 0.15 -9.92 3.46
N VAL A 39 -0.71 -10.27 4.42
CA VAL A 39 -1.94 -11.03 4.16
C VAL A 39 -2.92 -10.21 3.30
N GLY A 40 -3.03 -8.91 3.56
CA GLY A 40 -3.84 -8.00 2.76
C GLY A 40 -3.34 -7.92 1.32
N CYS A 41 -2.03 -7.72 1.12
CA CYS A 41 -1.41 -7.68 -0.20
C CYS A 41 -1.65 -8.97 -1.00
N ALA A 42 -1.47 -10.13 -0.37
CA ALA A 42 -1.65 -11.42 -1.03
C ALA A 42 -3.12 -11.65 -1.44
N ARG A 43 -4.07 -11.33 -0.55
CA ARG A 43 -5.51 -11.43 -0.86
C ARG A 43 -5.91 -10.51 -2.02
N HIS A 44 -5.47 -9.26 -1.97
CA HIS A 44 -5.73 -8.28 -3.04
C HIS A 44 -5.19 -8.75 -4.39
N PHE A 45 -3.99 -9.32 -4.42
CA PHE A 45 -3.43 -9.88 -5.63
C PHE A 45 -4.31 -11.00 -6.21
N ILE A 46 -4.73 -11.96 -5.38
CA ILE A 46 -5.59 -13.08 -5.81
C ILE A 46 -6.94 -12.56 -6.31
N GLU A 47 -7.56 -11.63 -5.59
CA GLU A 47 -8.83 -11.00 -5.99
C GLU A 47 -8.70 -10.24 -7.32
N CYS A 48 -7.58 -9.56 -7.56
CA CYS A 48 -7.33 -8.88 -8.83
C CYS A 48 -7.21 -9.86 -9.99
N VAL A 49 -6.52 -10.99 -9.80
CA VAL A 49 -6.40 -12.04 -10.80
C VAL A 49 -7.76 -12.66 -11.10
N GLN A 50 -8.54 -13.02 -10.07
CA GLN A 50 -9.86 -13.63 -10.24
C GLN A 50 -10.86 -12.71 -10.93
N ASN A 51 -10.89 -11.43 -10.55
CA ASN A 51 -11.83 -10.46 -11.10
C ASN A 51 -11.33 -9.79 -12.38
N GLN A 52 -10.15 -10.18 -12.89
CA GLN A 52 -9.50 -9.56 -14.03
C GLN A 52 -9.40 -8.02 -13.88
N THR A 53 -9.09 -7.56 -12.68
CA THR A 53 -8.95 -6.14 -12.37
C THR A 53 -7.48 -5.75 -12.24
N VAL A 54 -7.16 -4.51 -12.59
CA VAL A 54 -5.80 -4.00 -12.47
C VAL A 54 -5.46 -3.79 -10.98
N PRO A 55 -4.37 -4.40 -10.47
CA PRO A 55 -3.94 -4.19 -9.10
C PRO A 55 -3.63 -2.72 -8.80
N GLN A 56 -3.78 -2.32 -7.53
CA GLN A 56 -3.53 -0.94 -7.11
C GLN A 56 -2.08 -0.49 -7.35
N THR A 57 -1.12 -1.41 -7.23
CA THR A 57 0.31 -1.18 -7.43
C THR A 57 0.80 -1.80 -8.74
N ALA A 58 0.05 -1.58 -9.83
CA ALA A 58 0.44 -2.01 -11.18
C ALA A 58 0.71 -0.80 -12.09
N GLY A 59 1.41 -1.05 -13.21
CA GLY A 59 1.73 -0.02 -14.20
C GLY A 59 2.55 1.12 -13.60
N GLU A 60 2.10 2.35 -13.80
CA GLU A 60 2.81 3.55 -13.33
C GLU A 60 2.98 3.58 -11.80
N GLN A 61 2.00 3.08 -11.04
CA GLN A 61 2.11 3.02 -9.57
C GLN A 61 3.22 2.07 -9.09
N ALA A 62 3.63 1.10 -9.89
CA ALA A 62 4.70 0.17 -9.52
C ALA A 62 6.09 0.82 -9.60
N VAL A 63 6.28 1.80 -10.48
CA VAL A 63 7.58 2.42 -10.76
C VAL A 63 7.71 3.85 -10.22
N LEU A 64 6.60 4.47 -9.78
CA LEU A 64 6.58 5.85 -9.30
C LEU A 64 7.63 6.10 -8.20
N ALA A 65 7.62 5.27 -7.16
CA ALA A 65 8.57 5.42 -6.04
C ALA A 65 10.01 5.19 -6.49
N GLN A 66 10.24 4.19 -7.35
CA GLN A 66 11.57 3.88 -7.88
C GLN A 66 12.13 5.07 -8.67
N ARG A 67 11.32 5.70 -9.54
CA ARG A 67 11.74 6.89 -10.30
C ARG A 67 12.15 8.05 -9.41
N ILE A 68 11.45 8.26 -8.30
CA ILE A 68 11.78 9.31 -7.34
C ILE A 68 13.11 9.00 -6.65
N VAL A 69 13.29 7.76 -6.19
CA VAL A 69 14.55 7.30 -5.57
C VAL A 69 15.71 7.44 -6.55
N ASP A 70 15.55 7.02 -7.80
CA ASP A 70 16.57 7.14 -8.85
C ASP A 70 16.94 8.60 -9.12
N LYS A 71 15.95 9.50 -9.13
CA LYS A 71 16.20 10.93 -9.31
C LYS A 71 17.04 11.49 -8.17
N ILE A 72 16.62 11.23 -6.92
CA ILE A 72 17.36 11.69 -5.72
C ILE A 72 18.79 11.13 -5.73
N TRP A 73 18.94 9.86 -6.10
CA TRP A 73 20.24 9.21 -6.15
C TRP A 73 21.17 9.84 -7.21
N ARG A 74 20.65 10.14 -8.39
CA ARG A 74 21.43 10.83 -9.45
C ARG A 74 21.84 12.23 -9.02
N ASP A 75 20.92 13.00 -8.45
CA ASP A 75 21.20 14.36 -7.98
C ASP A 75 22.31 14.34 -6.92
N ALA A 76 22.27 13.40 -5.97
CA ALA A 76 23.28 13.25 -4.92
C ALA A 76 24.66 12.76 -5.41
N MET A 77 24.71 12.05 -6.54
CA MET A 77 25.96 11.53 -7.13
C MET A 77 26.58 12.48 -8.17
N SER A 78 25.85 13.52 -8.58
CA SER A 78 26.32 14.55 -9.52
C SER A 78 26.89 15.80 -8.84
N GLU A 79 27.01 15.77 -7.51
CA GLU A 79 27.67 16.80 -6.68
C GLU A 79 29.11 16.42 -6.34
#